data_AF-V6TCJ7-F1
#
_entry.id   AF-V6TCJ7-F1
#
_cell.length_a   1.000
_cell.length_b   1.000
_cell.length_c   1.000
_cell.angle_alpha   90.00
_cell.angle_beta   90.00
_cell.angle_gamma   90.00
#
_symmetry.space_group_name_H-M   'P 1'
#
loop_
_entity.id
_entity.type
_entity.pdbx_description
1 polymer ?
#
loop_
_entity_poly.entity_id
_entity_poly.type
_entity_poly.pdbx_seq_one_letter_code
_entity_poly.pdbx_strand_id
1 'polypeptide(L)'
;MCVRIRVAQREFDLLLNIGRHMSHQRPEIFDNFAGAQVMTVDGEPQRDLNQARRIALEMKEPLCRIPEDLRSLLSVTISVYCIETPSAFVSTIIKNMPPEASIALVTGCRFLAVRDGPRGKTVTVLSTAFLSGLDESVTQQLFIHADTLLLTPETRSRISLLQDIIEDPPTSFETVGHIAHYNLREAHLPYRYFIGAITCEKEPAITTVITKIDTVQSQYRTYNFELIGGVPRYDVKLVQDGITYSFNYTKVYWNSRLSHEHLSLAQHINQTICPNDLVLDGTCGIGPHALLLAKRFNFTNLICNDLNPDAYKSLKMNVRINKVENAITCFNEDVSSLLRRLLPETNLKAVIFSLPELSINLLQAMKGVPDIYCFLECFTRAPPHLAYYDLLLRCSESLLDTKVCTGIQQALSDIEKVAENKELIDLLIACYETFEVKEIRTVSTNKFMYRVTLKINEQKETVKVLKK
;
A
#
# COMPACT_ATOMS: atom_id res chain seq x y z
N MET A 1 -32.12 -24.56 -39.66
CA MET A 1 -30.91 -24.19 -40.44
C MET A 1 -30.02 -23.33 -39.55
N CYS A 2 -28.77 -23.76 -39.35
CA CYS A 2 -27.63 -23.18 -38.59
C CYS A 2 -27.31 -21.70 -38.92
N VAL A 3 -26.58 -20.84 -38.15
CA VAL A 3 -25.83 -20.85 -36.86
C VAL A 3 -25.41 -19.39 -36.48
N ARG A 4 -25.41 -19.05 -35.15
CA ARG A 4 -24.61 -18.12 -34.26
C ARG A 4 -24.07 -16.74 -34.77
N ILE A 5 -23.87 -15.68 -33.95
CA ILE A 5 -23.11 -15.55 -32.67
C ILE A 5 -23.65 -14.42 -31.75
N ARG A 6 -23.61 -14.67 -30.42
CA ARG A 6 -23.75 -13.71 -29.29
C ARG A 6 -22.38 -13.19 -28.85
N VAL A 7 -22.30 -11.93 -28.39
CA VAL A 7 -21.32 -11.49 -27.37
C VAL A 7 -22.08 -10.76 -26.25
N ALA A 8 -21.63 -10.99 -25.02
CA ALA A 8 -22.39 -10.90 -23.78
C ALA A 8 -22.25 -9.56 -23.05
N GLN A 9 -23.31 -9.26 -22.31
CA GLN A 9 -23.53 -8.17 -21.38
C GLN A 9 -22.85 -8.52 -20.04
N ARG A 10 -21.61 -8.07 -19.85
CA ARG A 10 -20.88 -8.12 -18.56
C ARG A 10 -19.68 -7.16 -18.64
N GLU A 11 -19.91 -5.88 -18.33
CA GLU A 11 -18.84 -4.93 -17.94
C GLU A 11 -19.36 -3.59 -17.40
N PHE A 12 -20.68 -3.37 -17.31
CA PHE A 12 -21.24 -2.10 -16.83
C PHE A 12 -21.45 -2.01 -15.31
N ASP A 13 -21.39 -3.12 -14.57
CA ASP A 13 -21.67 -3.16 -13.12
C ASP A 13 -20.43 -3.05 -12.22
N LEU A 14 -19.23 -2.82 -12.76
CA LEU A 14 -18.00 -2.73 -11.94
C LEU A 14 -17.63 -1.30 -11.50
N LEU A 15 -18.29 -0.26 -12.01
CA LEU A 15 -17.97 1.15 -11.67
C LEU A 15 -18.92 1.79 -10.64
N LEU A 16 -19.99 1.10 -10.23
CA LEU A 16 -21.03 1.68 -9.36
C LEU A 16 -20.98 1.24 -7.88
N ASN A 17 -20.05 0.37 -7.48
CA ASN A 17 -20.00 -0.18 -6.12
C ASN A 17 -18.91 0.37 -5.18
N ILE A 18 -18.21 1.45 -5.54
CA ILE A 18 -17.24 2.13 -4.63
C ILE A 18 -17.87 3.37 -3.94
N GLY A 19 -19.16 3.65 -4.18
CA GLY A 19 -19.84 4.85 -3.68
C GLY A 19 -20.73 4.69 -2.45
N ARG A 20 -20.61 3.59 -1.69
CA ARG A 20 -21.46 3.35 -0.50
C ARG A 20 -20.64 3.11 0.75
N HIS A 21 -20.07 4.16 1.31
CA HIS A 21 -19.95 4.40 2.74
C HIS A 21 -19.20 5.72 2.96
N MET A 22 -19.94 6.83 2.95
CA MET A 22 -19.74 8.00 3.83
C MET A 22 -20.90 8.97 3.53
N SER A 23 -21.81 9.09 4.49
CA SER A 23 -22.99 9.94 4.43
C SER A 23 -22.65 11.37 4.88
N HIS A 24 -23.43 12.31 4.36
CA HIS A 24 -23.62 13.68 4.81
C HIS A 24 -22.46 14.68 4.60
N GLN A 25 -22.31 15.13 3.36
CA GLN A 25 -22.30 16.56 2.99
C GLN A 25 -22.42 16.65 1.46
N ARG A 26 -23.42 17.41 0.98
CA ARG A 26 -23.54 17.72 -0.46
C ARG A 26 -22.31 18.55 -0.88
N PRO A 27 -21.62 18.26 -1.99
CA PRO A 27 -20.71 19.23 -2.55
C PRO A 27 -21.50 20.16 -3.47
N GLU A 28 -21.97 21.28 -2.92
CA GLU A 28 -21.85 22.54 -3.67
C GLU A 28 -20.37 22.90 -3.59
N ILE A 29 -19.59 22.63 -4.65
CA ILE A 29 -18.20 23.06 -4.73
C ILE A 29 -17.97 23.66 -6.11
N PHE A 30 -17.95 25.00 -6.13
CA PHE A 30 -17.33 25.80 -7.17
C PHE A 30 -15.83 25.88 -6.85
N ASP A 31 -15.01 25.10 -7.57
CA ASP A 31 -13.56 25.30 -7.58
C ASP A 31 -13.15 25.85 -8.95
N ASN A 32 -12.72 27.12 -8.93
CA ASN A 32 -12.17 27.79 -10.10
C ASN A 32 -10.78 27.24 -10.42
N PHE A 33 -10.59 26.66 -11.60
CA PHE A 33 -9.26 26.38 -12.13
C PHE A 33 -8.56 27.70 -12.49
N ALA A 34 -7.62 28.11 -11.64
CA ALA A 34 -6.61 29.10 -11.97
C ALA A 34 -5.56 28.46 -12.90
N GLY A 35 -5.80 28.42 -14.22
CA GLY A 35 -4.74 28.02 -15.17
C GLY A 35 -5.18 27.68 -16.60
N ALA A 36 -6.34 27.06 -16.80
CA ALA A 36 -6.82 26.71 -18.15
C ALA A 36 -7.31 27.95 -18.91
N GLN A 37 -6.76 28.16 -20.11
CA GLN A 37 -7.10 29.27 -20.98
C GLN A 37 -7.82 28.76 -22.24
N VAL A 38 -9.00 29.32 -22.49
CA VAL A 38 -9.71 29.17 -23.76
C VAL A 38 -9.01 30.09 -24.75
N MET A 39 -8.59 29.54 -25.89
CA MET A 39 -7.79 30.26 -26.88
C MET A 39 -8.44 30.09 -28.24
N THR A 40 -8.59 31.18 -28.97
CA THR A 40 -8.88 31.14 -30.40
C THR A 40 -7.56 30.87 -31.14
N VAL A 41 -7.39 29.67 -31.68
CA VAL A 41 -6.14 29.28 -32.36
C VAL A 41 -6.41 29.04 -33.84
N ASP A 42 -5.70 29.79 -34.69
CA ASP A 42 -5.57 29.47 -36.11
C ASP A 42 -4.45 28.42 -36.29
N GLY A 43 -4.85 27.15 -36.45
CA GLY A 43 -3.94 26.02 -36.67
C GLY A 43 -3.51 25.31 -35.39
N GLU A 44 -3.68 23.99 -35.34
CA GLU A 44 -3.27 23.20 -34.17
C GLU A 44 -1.73 23.13 -34.07
N PRO A 45 -1.13 23.51 -32.92
CA PRO A 45 0.28 23.22 -32.69
C PRO A 45 0.47 21.71 -32.67
N GLN A 46 1.16 21.16 -33.67
CA GLN A 46 1.37 19.73 -33.77
C GLN A 46 2.23 19.25 -32.61
N ARG A 47 1.67 18.36 -31.80
CA ARG A 47 2.30 17.85 -30.59
C ARG A 47 3.44 16.89 -30.95
N ASP A 48 4.70 17.33 -30.85
CA ASP A 48 5.85 16.46 -31.10
C ASP A 48 6.17 15.60 -29.86
N LEU A 49 5.41 14.52 -29.70
CA LEU A 49 5.64 13.54 -28.63
C LEU A 49 6.97 12.81 -28.77
N ASN A 50 7.56 12.75 -29.97
CA ASN A 50 8.88 12.15 -30.14
C ASN A 50 9.95 13.05 -29.55
N GLN A 51 9.82 14.37 -29.70
CA GLN A 51 10.68 15.34 -29.00
C GLN A 51 10.49 15.25 -27.48
N ALA A 52 9.24 15.18 -27.00
CA ALA A 52 8.97 15.05 -25.57
C ALA A 52 9.64 13.79 -24.97
N ARG A 53 9.55 12.66 -25.68
CA ARG A 53 10.21 11.40 -25.29
C ARG A 53 11.73 11.52 -25.26
N ARG A 54 12.34 12.19 -26.25
CA ARG A 54 13.79 12.44 -26.26
C ARG A 54 14.23 13.25 -25.04
N ILE A 55 13.55 14.37 -24.76
CA ILE A 55 13.86 15.22 -23.60
C ILE A 55 13.74 14.42 -22.29
N ALA A 56 12.65 13.65 -22.12
CA ALA A 56 12.45 12.83 -20.94
C ALA A 56 13.56 11.76 -20.74
N LEU A 57 14.08 11.19 -21.83
CA LEU A 57 15.20 10.23 -21.81
C LEU A 57 16.55 10.90 -21.51
N GLU A 58 16.70 12.19 -21.83
CA GLU A 58 17.93 12.97 -21.61
C GLU A 58 18.03 13.53 -20.19
N MET A 59 16.96 13.46 -19.39
CA MET A 59 16.97 13.85 -17.97
C MET A 59 17.96 12.97 -17.19
N LYS A 60 18.97 13.58 -16.58
CA LYS A 60 20.05 12.88 -15.85
C LYS A 60 20.05 13.09 -14.33
N GLU A 61 19.16 13.93 -13.82
CA GLU A 61 19.11 14.31 -12.42
C GLU A 61 17.67 14.36 -11.88
N PRO A 62 17.48 14.17 -10.56
CA PRO A 62 16.16 14.26 -9.94
C PRO A 62 15.71 15.72 -9.88
N LEU A 63 14.64 16.02 -10.62
CA LEU A 63 14.00 17.33 -10.60
C LEU A 63 12.76 17.33 -9.71
N CYS A 64 12.41 18.51 -9.19
CA CYS A 64 11.17 18.72 -8.45
C CYS A 64 10.01 19.19 -9.35
N ARG A 65 10.30 19.57 -10.60
CA ARG A 65 9.37 20.11 -11.58
C ARG A 65 9.74 19.67 -12.98
N ILE A 66 8.75 19.63 -13.86
CA ILE A 66 8.92 19.35 -15.28
C ILE A 66 9.64 20.55 -15.93
N PRO A 67 10.65 20.33 -16.79
CA PRO A 67 11.28 21.36 -17.60
C PRO A 67 10.28 22.13 -18.49
N GLU A 68 10.50 23.42 -18.75
CA GLU A 68 9.54 24.29 -19.46
C GLU A 68 9.33 23.90 -20.94
N ASP A 69 10.40 23.44 -21.59
CA ASP A 69 10.37 22.86 -22.94
C ASP A 69 9.49 21.60 -22.98
N LEU A 70 9.63 20.73 -21.98
CA LEU A 70 8.78 19.55 -21.84
C LEU A 70 7.34 19.92 -21.46
N ARG A 71 7.12 20.93 -20.61
CA ARG A 71 5.78 21.45 -20.25
C ARG A 71 5.01 21.90 -21.48
N SER A 72 5.68 22.62 -22.38
CA SER A 72 5.08 23.09 -23.64
C SER A 72 4.63 21.92 -24.52
N LEU A 73 5.49 20.90 -24.70
CA LEU A 73 5.18 19.70 -25.49
C LEU A 73 4.12 18.80 -24.84
N LEU A 74 4.00 18.85 -23.52
CA LEU A 74 3.00 18.13 -22.75
C LEU A 74 1.64 18.84 -22.69
N SER A 75 1.54 20.07 -23.17
CA SER A 75 0.27 20.76 -23.31
C SER A 75 -0.51 20.21 -24.50
N VAL A 76 -1.83 20.15 -24.37
CA VAL A 76 -2.73 19.61 -25.41
C VAL A 76 -3.81 20.63 -25.72
N THR A 77 -3.99 20.97 -26.98
CA THR A 77 -5.18 21.68 -27.44
C THR A 77 -6.28 20.68 -27.74
N ILE A 78 -7.48 20.90 -27.20
CA ILE A 78 -8.66 20.08 -27.52
C ILE A 78 -9.76 20.96 -28.09
N SER A 79 -10.53 20.42 -29.05
CA SER A 79 -11.74 21.06 -29.54
C SER A 79 -12.85 20.99 -28.48
N VAL A 80 -13.51 22.11 -28.26
CA VAL A 80 -14.64 22.24 -27.34
C VAL A 80 -15.75 23.04 -27.99
N TYR A 81 -16.92 23.05 -27.36
CA TYR A 81 -18.01 23.94 -27.71
C TYR A 81 -18.30 24.86 -26.55
N CYS A 82 -18.46 26.14 -26.85
CA CYS A 82 -18.86 27.18 -25.91
C CYS A 82 -20.34 27.48 -26.12
N ILE A 83 -21.15 27.19 -25.10
CA ILE A 83 -22.59 27.44 -25.10
C ILE A 83 -22.84 28.72 -24.31
N GLU A 84 -23.12 29.83 -24.99
CA GLU A 84 -23.62 31.04 -24.35
C GLU A 84 -25.12 30.89 -24.08
N THR A 85 -25.51 31.13 -22.84
CA THR A 85 -26.86 30.90 -22.35
C THR A 85 -27.22 31.89 -21.24
N PRO A 86 -28.49 32.32 -21.14
CA PRO A 86 -28.96 33.03 -19.96
C PRO A 86 -28.69 32.25 -18.67
N SER A 87 -28.34 32.96 -17.59
CA SER A 87 -28.01 32.36 -16.29
C SER A 87 -29.07 31.36 -15.77
N ALA A 88 -30.35 31.58 -16.10
CA ALA A 88 -31.46 30.72 -15.69
C ALA A 88 -31.40 29.29 -16.27
N PHE A 89 -30.76 29.08 -17.42
CA PHE A 89 -30.73 27.77 -18.10
C PHE A 89 -29.48 26.94 -17.80
N VAL A 90 -28.47 27.52 -17.13
CA VAL A 90 -27.22 26.82 -16.78
C VAL A 90 -27.51 25.54 -15.99
N SER A 91 -28.40 25.59 -14.98
CA SER A 91 -28.73 24.39 -14.20
C SER A 91 -29.41 23.29 -15.03
N THR A 92 -30.22 23.66 -16.03
CA THR A 92 -30.91 22.72 -16.91
C THR A 92 -29.92 22.02 -17.83
N ILE A 93 -28.96 22.76 -18.39
CA ILE A 93 -27.88 22.22 -19.23
C ILE A 93 -27.01 21.25 -18.40
N ILE A 94 -26.61 21.65 -17.20
CA ILE A 94 -25.75 20.84 -16.32
C ILE A 94 -26.42 19.50 -15.95
N LYS A 95 -27.71 19.52 -15.60
CA LYS A 95 -28.42 18.30 -15.16
C LYS A 95 -28.58 17.25 -16.25
N ASN A 96 -28.60 17.66 -17.52
CA ASN A 96 -28.84 16.78 -18.66
C ASN A 96 -27.56 16.42 -19.43
N MET A 97 -26.39 16.88 -18.97
CA MET A 97 -25.13 16.62 -19.65
C MET A 97 -24.60 15.22 -19.33
N PRO A 98 -24.38 14.35 -20.33
CA PRO A 98 -23.84 13.02 -20.13
C PRO A 98 -22.33 13.10 -19.80
N PRO A 99 -21.76 12.07 -19.15
CA PRO A 99 -20.34 12.04 -18.78
C PRO A 99 -19.38 12.32 -19.96
N GLU A 100 -19.73 11.84 -21.14
CA GLU A 100 -18.93 11.93 -22.37
C GLU A 100 -18.93 13.35 -22.98
N ALA A 101 -19.91 14.18 -22.61
CA ALA A 101 -19.96 15.60 -23.00
C ALA A 101 -19.29 16.52 -21.98
N SER A 102 -18.89 15.98 -20.82
CA SER A 102 -18.30 16.73 -19.72
C SER A 102 -16.78 16.70 -19.74
N ILE A 103 -16.14 17.80 -19.34
CA ILE A 103 -14.69 17.87 -19.19
C ILE A 103 -14.31 17.29 -17.82
N ALA A 104 -13.52 16.21 -17.81
CA ALA A 104 -13.06 15.56 -16.59
C ALA A 104 -11.89 16.34 -15.98
N LEU A 105 -12.03 16.72 -14.70
CA LEU A 105 -10.98 17.39 -13.94
C LEU A 105 -10.20 16.38 -13.09
N VAL A 106 -8.95 16.75 -12.74
CA VAL A 106 -8.01 15.95 -11.94
C VAL A 106 -8.58 15.51 -10.57
N THR A 107 -9.62 16.19 -10.08
CA THR A 107 -10.27 15.94 -8.79
C THR A 107 -11.45 14.96 -8.83
N GLY A 108 -11.81 14.40 -9.98
CA GLY A 108 -13.03 13.58 -10.14
C GLY A 108 -14.31 14.40 -10.32
N CYS A 109 -14.20 15.73 -10.39
CA CYS A 109 -15.28 16.61 -10.81
C CYS A 109 -15.44 16.59 -12.34
N ARG A 110 -16.69 16.68 -12.79
CA ARG A 110 -17.08 16.87 -14.19
C ARG A 110 -17.40 18.36 -14.34
N PHE A 111 -17.09 18.97 -15.47
CA PHE A 111 -17.32 20.38 -15.88
C PHE A 111 -16.11 21.32 -15.73
N LEU A 112 -15.76 21.95 -16.85
CA LEU A 112 -14.73 22.97 -16.94
C LEU A 112 -15.39 24.30 -17.32
N ALA A 113 -15.35 25.22 -16.36
CA ALA A 113 -15.66 26.65 -16.41
C ALA A 113 -17.07 27.08 -16.90
N VAL A 114 -17.87 27.63 -15.96
CA VAL A 114 -18.92 28.58 -16.29
C VAL A 114 -18.34 29.98 -16.12
N ARG A 115 -18.31 30.78 -17.19
CA ARG A 115 -17.77 32.15 -17.15
C ARG A 115 -18.84 33.16 -17.53
N ASP A 116 -18.61 34.43 -17.21
CA ASP A 116 -19.44 35.50 -17.74
C ASP A 116 -19.19 35.63 -19.25
N GLY A 117 -20.28 35.69 -20.01
CA GLY A 117 -20.28 35.83 -21.45
C GLY A 117 -21.21 36.96 -21.89
N PRO A 118 -21.12 37.41 -23.15
CA PRO A 118 -21.88 38.55 -23.67
C PRO A 118 -23.41 38.34 -23.62
N ARG A 119 -23.87 37.08 -23.56
CA ARG A 119 -25.30 36.70 -23.50
C ARG A 119 -25.71 36.04 -22.18
N GLY A 120 -24.91 36.23 -21.13
CA GLY A 120 -25.16 35.65 -19.81
C GLY A 120 -23.97 34.83 -19.33
N LYS A 121 -24.10 33.51 -19.35
CA LYS A 121 -23.07 32.57 -18.96
C LYS A 121 -22.58 31.77 -20.15
N THR A 122 -21.29 31.47 -20.18
CA THR A 122 -20.69 30.56 -21.15
C THR A 122 -20.36 29.25 -20.46
N VAL A 123 -20.88 28.14 -21.00
CA VAL A 123 -20.63 26.77 -20.55
C VAL A 123 -19.76 26.06 -21.58
N THR A 124 -18.57 25.61 -21.19
CA THR A 124 -17.66 24.87 -22.09
C THR A 124 -17.89 23.35 -22.00
N VAL A 125 -18.11 22.69 -23.14
CA VAL A 125 -18.44 21.26 -23.24
C VAL A 125 -17.59 20.54 -24.30
N LEU A 126 -17.38 19.23 -24.16
CA LEU A 126 -16.64 18.41 -25.15
C LEU A 126 -17.51 17.99 -26.34
N SER A 127 -18.83 17.97 -26.16
CA SER A 127 -19.78 17.54 -27.18
C SER A 127 -21.11 18.24 -26.99
N THR A 128 -21.77 18.59 -28.08
CA THR A 128 -23.11 19.20 -28.11
C THR A 128 -24.21 18.17 -28.37
N ALA A 129 -23.88 16.89 -28.53
CA ALA A 129 -24.82 15.83 -28.90
C ALA A 129 -26.00 15.69 -27.92
N PHE A 130 -25.80 16.03 -26.64
CA PHE A 130 -26.86 15.96 -25.63
C PHE A 130 -27.94 17.04 -25.77
N LEU A 131 -27.65 18.13 -26.50
CA LEU A 131 -28.58 19.24 -26.67
C LEU A 131 -29.84 18.85 -27.46
N SER A 132 -29.78 17.81 -28.29
CA SER A 132 -30.96 17.29 -28.99
C SER A 132 -32.01 16.68 -28.07
N GLY A 133 -31.65 16.38 -26.81
CA GLY A 133 -32.57 15.88 -25.79
C GLY A 133 -33.19 16.98 -24.92
N LEU A 134 -32.84 18.25 -25.15
CA LEU A 134 -33.43 19.39 -24.43
C LEU A 134 -34.66 19.92 -25.17
N ASP A 135 -35.55 20.56 -24.41
CA ASP A 135 -36.73 21.23 -24.96
C ASP A 135 -36.34 22.28 -26.02
N GLU A 136 -37.11 22.34 -27.10
CA GLU A 136 -36.85 23.25 -28.23
C GLU A 136 -36.84 24.73 -27.78
N SER A 137 -37.67 25.08 -26.81
CA SER A 137 -37.72 26.43 -26.21
C SER A 137 -36.40 26.81 -25.51
N VAL A 138 -35.63 25.84 -25.03
CA VAL A 138 -34.32 26.04 -24.40
C VAL A 138 -33.25 26.12 -25.47
N THR A 139 -33.21 25.18 -26.42
CA THR A 139 -32.16 25.12 -27.45
C THR A 139 -32.16 26.32 -28.38
N GLN A 140 -33.34 26.90 -28.70
CA GLN A 140 -33.46 28.12 -29.49
C GLN A 140 -32.85 29.37 -28.81
N GLN A 141 -32.62 29.33 -27.50
CA GLN A 141 -32.03 30.44 -26.73
C GLN A 141 -30.52 30.25 -26.48
N LEU A 142 -29.93 29.17 -27.00
CA LEU A 142 -28.51 28.88 -26.84
C LEU A 142 -27.73 29.38 -28.05
N PHE A 143 -26.59 30.02 -27.81
CA PHE A 143 -25.62 30.32 -28.85
C PHE A 143 -24.42 29.42 -28.70
N ILE A 144 -24.14 28.62 -29.72
CA ILE A 144 -23.09 27.61 -29.70
C ILE A 144 -22.04 28.01 -30.71
N HIS A 145 -20.79 28.05 -30.28
CA HIS A 145 -19.65 28.16 -31.17
C HIS A 145 -18.59 27.12 -30.82
N ALA A 146 -17.87 26.65 -31.83
CA ALA A 146 -16.69 25.82 -31.64
C ALA A 146 -15.55 26.70 -31.14
N ASP A 147 -14.75 26.15 -30.24
CA ASP A 147 -13.58 26.81 -29.68
C ASP A 147 -12.49 25.76 -29.37
N THR A 148 -11.34 26.21 -28.91
CA THR A 148 -10.27 25.31 -28.44
C THR A 148 -9.84 25.64 -27.03
N LEU A 149 -9.42 24.60 -26.31
CA LEU A 149 -8.94 24.70 -24.95
C LEU A 149 -7.53 24.17 -24.85
N LEU A 150 -6.62 24.99 -24.31
CA LEU A 150 -5.27 24.55 -23.97
C LEU A 150 -5.26 23.90 -22.59
N LEU A 151 -4.98 22.60 -22.55
CA LEU A 151 -4.74 21.81 -21.35
C LEU A 151 -3.25 21.77 -21.04
N THR A 152 -2.80 22.61 -20.11
CA THR A 152 -1.42 22.59 -19.62
C THR A 152 -1.20 21.46 -18.59
N PRO A 153 0.05 21.04 -18.31
CA PRO A 153 0.33 19.98 -17.34
C PRO A 153 -0.27 20.18 -15.95
N GLU A 154 -0.44 21.43 -15.50
CA GLU A 154 -1.08 21.79 -14.24
C GLU A 154 -2.52 21.26 -14.17
N THR A 155 -3.20 21.24 -15.32
CA THR A 155 -4.60 20.82 -15.46
C THR A 155 -4.78 19.35 -15.79
N ARG A 156 -3.69 18.63 -16.11
CA ARG A 156 -3.70 17.21 -16.48
C ARG A 156 -3.31 16.32 -15.32
N SER A 157 -3.80 15.08 -15.31
CA SER A 157 -3.44 14.11 -14.26
C SER A 157 -2.03 13.58 -14.46
N ARG A 158 -1.38 13.14 -13.36
CA ARG A 158 -0.07 12.47 -13.39
C ARG A 158 -0.04 11.33 -14.41
N ILE A 159 -1.06 10.46 -14.37
CA ILE A 159 -1.12 9.28 -15.25
C ILE A 159 -1.23 9.70 -16.72
N SER A 160 -2.08 10.69 -17.05
CA SER A 160 -2.24 11.16 -18.42
C SER A 160 -0.95 11.74 -19.00
N LEU A 161 -0.20 12.51 -18.21
CA LEU A 161 1.09 13.06 -18.62
C LEU A 161 2.13 11.95 -18.85
N LEU A 162 2.15 10.93 -17.99
CA LEU A 162 3.06 9.80 -18.14
C LEU A 162 2.73 8.97 -19.39
N GLN A 163 1.45 8.77 -19.71
CA GLN A 163 0.99 7.97 -20.86
C GLN A 163 1.40 8.56 -22.22
N ASP A 164 1.61 9.87 -22.32
CA ASP A 164 2.09 10.49 -23.56
C ASP A 164 3.51 10.04 -23.93
N ILE A 165 4.32 9.78 -22.90
CA ILE A 165 5.75 9.46 -23.03
C ILE A 165 5.98 7.96 -22.91
N ILE A 166 5.28 7.28 -22.00
CA ILE A 166 5.48 5.89 -21.61
C ILE A 166 4.19 5.13 -21.91
N GLU A 167 4.26 4.09 -22.76
CA GLU A 167 3.08 3.30 -23.17
C GLU A 167 2.36 2.63 -21.98
N ASP A 168 3.11 2.03 -21.06
CA ASP A 168 2.59 1.37 -19.85
C ASP A 168 3.24 1.99 -18.58
N PRO A 169 2.80 3.19 -18.14
CA PRO A 169 3.45 3.92 -17.05
C PRO A 169 3.11 3.34 -15.67
N PRO A 170 3.95 3.59 -14.65
CA PRO A 170 3.64 3.20 -13.28
C PRO A 170 2.39 3.95 -12.75
N THR A 171 1.34 3.20 -12.45
CA THR A 171 0.04 3.76 -12.02
C THR A 171 -0.03 4.04 -10.51
N SER A 172 0.77 3.34 -9.70
CA SER A 172 0.76 3.49 -8.24
C SER A 172 2.17 3.54 -7.63
N PHE A 173 2.24 4.09 -6.42
CA PHE A 173 3.43 4.11 -5.57
C PHE A 173 3.00 3.96 -4.11
N GLU A 174 3.95 3.65 -3.23
CA GLU A 174 3.71 3.65 -1.78
C GLU A 174 4.04 5.01 -1.19
N THR A 175 3.17 5.53 -0.33
CA THR A 175 3.41 6.77 0.41
C THR A 175 3.94 6.45 1.82
N VAL A 176 5.06 7.06 2.17
CA VAL A 176 5.69 6.98 3.49
C VAL A 176 5.97 8.40 3.97
N GLY A 177 4.98 9.01 4.61
CA GLY A 177 5.01 10.44 4.92
C GLY A 177 5.06 11.29 3.64
N HIS A 178 6.09 12.13 3.49
CA HIS A 178 6.34 12.96 2.31
C HIS A 178 7.12 12.25 1.19
N ILE A 179 7.36 10.94 1.32
CA ILE A 179 8.13 10.13 0.38
C ILE A 179 7.19 9.29 -0.48
N ALA A 180 7.35 9.35 -1.80
CA ALA A 180 6.78 8.39 -2.75
C ALA A 180 7.81 7.34 -3.13
N HIS A 181 7.52 6.07 -2.83
CA HIS A 181 8.38 4.94 -3.15
C HIS A 181 7.78 4.13 -4.32
N TYR A 182 8.47 4.18 -5.46
CA TYR A 182 8.15 3.43 -6.67
C TYR A 182 8.91 2.11 -6.76
N ASN A 183 8.20 1.06 -7.22
CA ASN A 183 8.81 -0.16 -7.73
C ASN A 183 8.85 -0.10 -9.26
N LEU A 184 9.82 0.64 -9.82
CA LEU A 184 9.95 0.79 -11.26
C LEU A 184 10.41 -0.52 -11.92
N ARG A 185 9.82 -0.86 -13.06
CA ARG A 185 10.26 -1.98 -13.92
C ARG A 185 11.42 -1.52 -14.81
N GLU A 186 12.16 -2.46 -15.41
CA GLU A 186 13.27 -2.14 -16.33
C GLU A 186 12.87 -1.16 -17.44
N ALA A 187 11.66 -1.35 -18.02
CA ALA A 187 11.12 -0.45 -19.05
C ALA A 187 10.86 0.99 -18.56
N HIS A 188 10.72 1.20 -17.25
CA HIS A 188 10.46 2.51 -16.64
C HIS A 188 11.74 3.23 -16.25
N LEU A 189 12.83 2.51 -15.98
CA LEU A 189 14.09 3.07 -15.47
C LEU A 189 14.67 4.19 -16.35
N PRO A 190 14.61 4.13 -17.70
CA PRO A 190 15.07 5.23 -18.55
C PRO A 190 14.34 6.56 -18.30
N TYR A 191 13.09 6.51 -17.82
CA TYR A 191 12.24 7.68 -17.59
C TYR A 191 12.10 8.04 -16.10
N ARG A 192 12.88 7.43 -15.20
CA ARG A 192 12.70 7.55 -13.74
C ARG A 192 12.71 9.00 -13.23
N TYR A 193 13.57 9.86 -13.77
CA TYR A 193 13.62 11.27 -13.38
C TYR A 193 12.42 12.07 -13.86
N PHE A 194 11.91 11.75 -15.06
CA PHE A 194 10.65 12.30 -15.55
C PHE A 194 9.47 11.88 -14.66
N ILE A 195 9.40 10.59 -14.30
CA ILE A 195 8.40 10.05 -13.37
C ILE A 195 8.47 10.78 -12.03
N GLY A 196 9.67 10.98 -11.48
CA GLY A 196 9.88 11.68 -10.23
C GLY A 196 9.44 13.15 -10.29
N ALA A 197 9.84 13.88 -11.33
CA ALA A 197 9.47 15.28 -11.54
C ALA A 197 7.94 15.47 -11.62
N ILE A 198 7.25 14.66 -12.43
CA ILE A 198 5.78 14.70 -12.51
C ILE A 198 5.17 14.39 -11.15
N THR A 199 5.69 13.39 -10.43
CA THR A 199 5.12 13.02 -9.13
C THR A 199 5.21 14.19 -8.13
N CYS A 200 6.38 14.83 -8.02
CA CYS A 200 6.53 16.01 -7.16
C CYS A 200 5.60 17.17 -7.56
N GLU A 201 5.44 17.41 -8.86
CA GLU A 201 4.63 18.52 -9.34
C GLU A 201 3.12 18.25 -9.19
N LYS A 202 2.68 17.00 -9.35
CA LYS A 202 1.27 16.61 -9.26
C LYS A 202 0.80 16.25 -7.85
N GLU A 203 1.72 15.92 -6.94
CA GLU A 203 1.41 15.50 -5.57
C GLU A 203 2.13 16.41 -4.55
N PRO A 204 1.56 17.58 -4.18
CA PRO A 204 2.27 18.58 -3.37
C PRO A 204 2.76 18.10 -1.99
N ALA A 205 2.13 17.06 -1.42
CA ALA A 205 2.57 16.44 -0.17
C ALA A 205 3.85 15.60 -0.32
N ILE A 206 4.19 15.20 -1.55
CA ILE A 206 5.35 14.39 -1.88
C ILE A 206 6.51 15.32 -2.27
N THR A 207 7.54 15.34 -1.42
CA THR A 207 8.74 16.16 -1.66
C THR A 207 9.98 15.35 -1.99
N THR A 208 9.88 14.03 -1.87
CA THR A 208 10.96 13.08 -2.13
C THR A 208 10.39 11.89 -2.89
N VAL A 209 10.93 11.57 -4.04
CA VAL A 209 10.50 10.42 -4.85
C VAL A 209 11.69 9.51 -5.04
N ILE A 210 11.49 8.24 -4.71
CA ILE A 210 12.54 7.24 -4.76
C ILE A 210 12.10 5.99 -5.53
N THR A 211 13.09 5.26 -6.04
CA THR A 211 12.91 3.89 -6.47
C THR A 211 13.98 2.98 -5.88
N LYS A 212 13.70 1.68 -5.85
CA LYS A 212 14.59 0.66 -5.32
C LYS A 212 15.68 0.34 -6.35
N ILE A 213 16.95 0.36 -5.93
CA ILE A 213 18.10 0.07 -6.81
C ILE A 213 18.49 -1.41 -6.80
N ASP A 214 18.34 -2.09 -5.65
CA ASP A 214 18.81 -3.48 -5.46
C ASP A 214 17.87 -4.31 -4.57
N THR A 215 18.02 -5.64 -4.61
CA THR A 215 17.44 -6.57 -3.62
C THR A 215 17.95 -6.26 -2.19
N VAL A 216 17.21 -6.72 -1.17
CA VAL A 216 17.57 -6.49 0.24
C VAL A 216 18.92 -7.15 0.53
N GLN A 217 19.98 -6.36 0.74
CA GLN A 217 21.34 -6.88 0.92
C GLN A 217 21.85 -6.87 2.36
N SER A 218 21.16 -6.22 3.31
CA SER A 218 21.64 -6.12 4.69
C SER A 218 20.91 -7.04 5.66
N GLN A 219 21.63 -7.52 6.69
CA GLN A 219 21.04 -8.21 7.86
C GLN A 219 19.93 -7.39 8.56
N TYR A 220 19.91 -6.07 8.32
CA TYR A 220 18.93 -5.12 8.86
C TYR A 220 17.73 -4.88 7.93
N ARG A 221 17.68 -5.59 6.80
CA ARG A 221 16.62 -5.50 5.78
C ARG A 221 16.40 -4.08 5.22
N THR A 222 17.46 -3.27 5.19
CA THR A 222 17.42 -1.93 4.59
C THR A 222 17.45 -2.01 3.06
N TYR A 223 16.81 -1.05 2.41
CA TYR A 223 16.79 -0.93 0.95
C TYR A 223 17.75 0.18 0.50
N ASN A 224 18.46 -0.07 -0.59
CA ASN A 224 19.13 1.00 -1.33
C ASN A 224 18.11 1.68 -2.24
N PHE A 225 18.06 3.00 -2.14
CA PHE A 225 17.12 3.84 -2.88
C PHE A 225 17.86 4.83 -3.77
N GLU A 226 17.37 5.01 -4.98
CA GLU A 226 17.77 6.11 -5.86
C GLU A 226 16.75 7.24 -5.68
N LEU A 227 17.24 8.44 -5.43
CA LEU A 227 16.42 9.64 -5.52
C LEU A 227 16.12 9.91 -7.00
N ILE A 228 14.85 9.85 -7.37
CA ILE A 228 14.41 10.08 -8.75
C ILE A 228 13.60 11.38 -8.90
N GLY A 229 13.24 12.05 -7.81
CA GLY A 229 12.59 13.35 -7.86
C GLY A 229 12.58 14.07 -6.51
N GLY A 230 12.56 15.40 -6.56
CA GLY A 230 12.50 16.24 -5.35
C GLY A 230 13.82 16.29 -4.57
N VAL A 231 13.73 16.33 -3.23
CA VAL A 231 14.88 16.55 -2.35
C VAL A 231 15.24 15.29 -1.55
N PRO A 232 16.53 15.05 -1.21
CA PRO A 232 16.97 13.86 -0.45
C PRO A 232 16.65 13.98 1.06
N ARG A 233 15.37 13.94 1.42
CA ARG A 233 14.90 13.96 2.82
C ARG A 233 14.27 12.63 3.19
N TYR A 234 14.98 11.83 3.98
CA TYR A 234 14.57 10.46 4.30
C TYR A 234 14.05 10.28 5.74
N ASP A 235 14.12 11.33 6.57
CA ASP A 235 13.51 11.32 7.89
C ASP A 235 12.01 11.52 7.78
N VAL A 236 11.26 10.49 8.14
CA VAL A 236 9.82 10.41 8.02
C VAL A 236 9.19 10.69 9.38
N LYS A 237 8.06 11.39 9.36
CA LYS A 237 7.08 11.40 10.45
C LYS A 237 5.70 11.11 9.88
N LEU A 238 5.03 10.09 10.40
CA LEU A 238 3.69 9.71 9.96
C LEU A 238 2.82 9.28 11.13
N VAL A 239 1.50 9.30 10.94
CA VAL A 239 0.53 8.77 11.89
C VAL A 239 -0.21 7.60 11.23
N GLN A 240 -0.23 6.46 11.90
CA GLN A 240 -0.98 5.29 11.47
C GLN A 240 -1.68 4.68 12.69
N ASP A 241 -2.98 4.44 12.59
CA ASP A 241 -3.79 3.84 13.66
C ASP A 241 -3.67 4.57 15.01
N GLY A 242 -3.51 5.89 15.00
CA GLY A 242 -3.35 6.73 16.21
C GLY A 242 -1.93 6.69 16.82
N ILE A 243 -1.00 5.95 16.22
CA ILE A 243 0.41 5.91 16.60
C ILE A 243 1.21 6.86 15.72
N THR A 244 2.04 7.69 16.34
CA THR A 244 2.98 8.54 15.59
C THR A 244 4.31 7.81 15.46
N TYR A 245 4.80 7.65 14.24
CA TYR A 245 6.10 7.05 13.95
C TYR A 245 7.05 8.13 13.42
N SER A 246 8.30 8.06 13.87
CA SER A 246 9.41 8.87 13.38
C SER A 246 10.63 7.98 13.20
N PHE A 247 11.21 8.00 12.00
CA PHE A 247 12.35 7.15 11.64
C PHE A 247 13.00 7.64 10.36
N ASN A 248 14.22 7.19 10.08
CA ASN A 248 14.88 7.42 8.81
C ASN A 248 14.63 6.23 7.87
N TYR A 249 13.95 6.44 6.75
CA TYR A 249 13.50 5.35 5.87
C TYR A 249 14.64 4.57 5.20
N THR A 250 15.83 5.18 5.07
CA THR A 250 17.01 4.47 4.53
C THR A 250 17.66 3.52 5.53
N LYS A 251 17.35 3.66 6.82
CA LYS A 251 18.05 2.96 7.92
C LYS A 251 17.23 1.86 8.57
N VAL A 252 15.92 1.81 8.32
CA VAL A 252 15.01 0.84 8.96
C VAL A 252 14.09 0.22 7.93
N TYR A 253 13.61 -1.00 8.23
CA TYR A 253 12.55 -1.61 7.44
C TYR A 253 11.19 -1.00 7.81
N TRP A 254 10.42 -0.57 6.81
CA TRP A 254 9.04 -0.13 6.96
C TRP A 254 8.23 -0.46 5.70
N ASN A 255 6.98 -0.87 5.89
CA ASN A 255 6.04 -1.16 4.81
C ASN A 255 4.63 -0.73 5.22
N SER A 256 4.15 0.38 4.67
CA SER A 256 2.84 0.97 4.96
C SER A 256 1.68 0.03 4.58
N ARG A 257 1.91 -0.98 3.71
CA ARG A 257 0.89 -1.97 3.34
C ARG A 257 0.60 -2.98 4.44
N LEU A 258 1.44 -3.07 5.48
CA LEU A 258 1.21 -3.96 6.63
C LEU A 258 0.36 -3.30 7.72
N SER A 259 -0.16 -2.09 7.51
CA SER A 259 -0.95 -1.36 8.50
C SER A 259 -2.11 -2.16 9.10
N HIS A 260 -2.91 -2.78 8.23
CA HIS A 260 -4.04 -3.62 8.64
C HIS A 260 -3.59 -4.85 9.44
N GLU A 261 -2.43 -5.44 9.11
CA GLU A 261 -1.91 -6.59 9.86
C GLU A 261 -1.34 -6.16 11.21
N HIS A 262 -0.65 -5.02 11.29
CA HIS A 262 -0.18 -4.49 12.57
C HIS A 262 -1.34 -4.32 13.57
N LEU A 263 -2.45 -3.72 13.12
CA LEU A 263 -3.65 -3.56 13.93
C LEU A 263 -4.33 -4.90 14.22
N SER A 264 -4.48 -5.76 13.22
CA SER A 264 -5.13 -7.08 13.39
C SER A 264 -4.38 -7.97 14.36
N LEU A 265 -3.05 -7.99 14.33
CA LEU A 265 -2.24 -8.76 15.27
C LEU A 265 -2.35 -8.18 16.68
N ALA A 266 -2.25 -6.86 16.85
CA ALA A 266 -2.38 -6.24 18.17
C ALA A 266 -3.77 -6.49 18.79
N GLN A 267 -4.84 -6.47 18.00
CA GLN A 267 -6.18 -6.85 18.44
C GLN A 267 -6.26 -8.31 18.88
N HIS A 268 -5.66 -9.22 18.11
CA HIS A 268 -5.65 -10.64 18.42
C HIS A 268 -4.89 -10.91 19.73
N ILE A 269 -3.72 -10.30 19.92
CA ILE A 269 -2.96 -10.37 21.18
C ILE A 269 -3.80 -9.86 22.36
N ASN A 270 -4.50 -8.73 22.21
CA ASN A 270 -5.37 -8.20 23.26
C ASN A 270 -6.55 -9.12 23.61
N GLN A 271 -6.99 -9.98 22.68
CA GLN A 271 -8.03 -10.99 22.95
C GLN A 271 -7.49 -12.23 23.67
N THR A 272 -6.18 -12.48 23.58
CA THR A 272 -5.53 -13.70 24.05
C THR A 272 -4.69 -13.51 25.32
N ILE A 273 -4.10 -12.33 25.51
CA ILE A 273 -3.12 -12.03 26.57
C ILE A 273 -3.65 -10.92 27.47
N CYS A 274 -3.46 -11.04 28.78
CA CYS A 274 -3.84 -9.98 29.70
C CYS A 274 -2.88 -8.77 29.56
N PRO A 275 -3.36 -7.51 29.58
CA PRO A 275 -2.50 -6.34 29.41
C PRO A 275 -1.36 -6.16 30.44
N ASN A 276 -1.44 -6.84 31.58
CA ASN A 276 -0.41 -6.83 32.62
C ASN A 276 0.62 -7.96 32.47
N ASP A 277 0.36 -8.93 31.59
CA ASP A 277 1.30 -10.02 31.31
C ASP A 277 2.50 -9.49 30.52
N LEU A 278 3.64 -10.16 30.71
CA LEU A 278 4.85 -9.84 29.98
C LEU A 278 4.75 -10.32 28.53
N VAL A 279 4.90 -9.39 27.57
CA VAL A 279 4.97 -9.68 26.13
C VAL A 279 6.30 -9.19 25.56
N LEU A 280 6.97 -10.03 24.79
CA LEU A 280 8.19 -9.70 24.05
C LEU A 280 7.87 -9.49 22.57
N ASP A 281 8.09 -8.29 22.05
CA ASP A 281 8.21 -8.03 20.62
C ASP A 281 9.70 -8.17 20.22
N GLY A 282 10.08 -9.35 19.75
CA GLY A 282 11.49 -9.78 19.67
C GLY A 282 12.27 -9.25 18.46
N THR A 283 11.54 -8.86 17.41
CA THR A 283 12.07 -8.28 16.17
C THR A 283 11.21 -7.08 15.77
N CYS A 284 11.11 -6.12 16.69
CA CYS A 284 10.06 -5.10 16.69
C CYS A 284 10.28 -3.97 15.68
N GLY A 285 11.44 -3.87 15.04
CA GLY A 285 11.81 -2.73 14.21
C GLY A 285 11.64 -1.41 14.97
N ILE A 286 10.72 -0.57 14.49
CA ILE A 286 10.41 0.73 15.11
C ILE A 286 9.20 0.69 16.06
N GLY A 287 8.70 -0.51 16.38
CA GLY A 287 7.64 -0.81 17.34
C GLY A 287 6.18 -0.76 16.83
N PRO A 288 5.85 -1.16 15.58
CA PRO A 288 4.48 -1.05 15.08
C PRO A 288 3.45 -1.84 15.91
N HIS A 289 3.82 -3.01 16.44
CA HIS A 289 2.92 -3.81 17.27
C HIS A 289 2.91 -3.34 18.73
N ALA A 290 4.09 -3.23 19.36
CA ALA A 290 4.19 -2.85 20.76
C ALA A 290 3.61 -1.46 21.06
N LEU A 291 3.79 -0.46 20.18
CA LEU A 291 3.20 0.86 20.37
C LEU A 291 1.66 0.82 20.30
N LEU A 292 1.10 -0.03 19.43
CA LEU A 292 -0.35 -0.27 19.38
C LEU A 292 -0.84 -0.94 20.67
N LEU A 293 -0.15 -1.99 21.13
CA LEU A 293 -0.47 -2.68 22.38
C LEU A 293 -0.47 -1.73 23.58
N ALA A 294 0.59 -0.92 23.73
CA ALA A 294 0.68 0.04 24.83
C ALA A 294 -0.39 1.13 24.74
N LYS A 295 -0.50 1.80 23.59
CA LYS A 295 -1.29 3.04 23.48
C LYS A 295 -2.78 2.81 23.27
N ARG A 296 -3.16 1.72 22.58
CA ARG A 296 -4.58 1.43 22.27
C ARG A 296 -5.18 0.34 23.14
N PHE A 297 -4.36 -0.61 23.59
CA PHE A 297 -4.82 -1.79 24.33
C PHE A 297 -4.34 -1.82 25.78
N ASN A 298 -3.68 -0.73 26.25
CA ASN A 298 -3.25 -0.52 27.63
C ASN A 298 -2.31 -1.63 28.17
N PHE A 299 -1.51 -2.26 27.30
CA PHE A 299 -0.46 -3.16 27.76
C PHE A 299 0.60 -2.36 28.52
N THR A 300 1.01 -2.86 29.68
CA THR A 300 1.93 -2.15 30.59
C THR A 300 3.27 -2.86 30.79
N ASN A 301 3.42 -4.08 30.29
CA ASN A 301 4.62 -4.88 30.48
C ASN A 301 5.13 -5.45 29.14
N LEU A 302 5.72 -4.57 28.34
CA LEU A 302 6.22 -4.90 27.00
C LEU A 302 7.74 -4.81 26.97
N ILE A 303 8.39 -5.82 26.42
CA ILE A 303 9.79 -5.78 26.01
C ILE A 303 9.83 -5.66 24.49
N CYS A 304 10.61 -4.72 23.98
CA CYS A 304 10.82 -4.54 22.54
C CYS A 304 12.30 -4.69 22.21
N ASN A 305 12.62 -5.56 21.27
CA ASN A 305 13.98 -5.80 20.83
C ASN A 305 14.08 -5.71 19.31
N ASP A 306 15.17 -5.12 18.83
CA ASP A 306 15.55 -5.24 17.43
C ASP A 306 17.07 -5.25 17.29
N LEU A 307 17.60 -6.04 16.36
CA LEU A 307 19.04 -6.14 16.11
C LEU A 307 19.60 -4.87 15.46
N ASN A 308 18.79 -4.15 14.68
CA ASN A 308 19.21 -2.95 13.98
C ASN A 308 19.32 -1.76 14.96
N PRO A 309 20.53 -1.18 15.17
CA PRO A 309 20.71 -0.07 16.10
C PRO A 309 19.94 1.20 15.71
N ASP A 310 19.69 1.43 14.42
CA ASP A 310 18.90 2.59 13.97
C ASP A 310 17.39 2.37 14.15
N ALA A 311 16.93 1.13 14.04
CA ALA A 311 15.57 0.76 14.41
C ALA A 311 15.34 0.96 15.91
N TYR A 312 16.28 0.48 16.74
CA TYR A 312 16.25 0.70 18.19
C TYR A 312 16.27 2.20 18.59
N LYS A 313 17.09 3.04 17.94
CA LYS A 313 17.06 4.50 18.17
C LYS A 313 15.69 5.09 17.84
N SER A 314 15.11 4.69 16.71
CA SER A 314 13.80 5.13 16.26
C SER A 314 12.68 4.64 17.19
N LEU A 315 12.74 3.39 17.64
CA LEU A 315 11.84 2.81 18.64
C LEU A 315 11.83 3.64 19.91
N LYS A 316 12.99 3.94 20.50
CA LYS A 316 13.07 4.78 21.72
C LYS A 316 12.47 6.17 21.51
N MET A 317 12.66 6.75 20.32
CA MET A 317 12.03 8.02 19.98
C MET A 317 10.50 7.87 19.90
N ASN A 318 10.01 6.82 19.24
CA ASN A 318 8.58 6.55 19.08
C ASN A 318 7.89 6.26 20.41
N VAL A 319 8.54 5.52 21.33
CA VAL A 319 8.04 5.29 22.69
C VAL A 319 7.78 6.63 23.40
N ARG A 320 8.73 7.57 23.32
CA ARG A 320 8.59 8.91 23.92
C ARG A 320 7.53 9.77 23.23
N ILE A 321 7.53 9.82 21.90
CA ILE A 321 6.54 10.59 21.13
C ILE A 321 5.12 10.12 21.44
N ASN A 322 4.93 8.82 21.68
CA ASN A 322 3.63 8.24 22.00
C ASN A 322 3.29 8.20 23.50
N LYS A 323 4.20 8.66 24.38
CA LYS A 323 4.03 8.74 25.83
C LYS A 323 3.77 7.38 26.50
N VAL A 324 4.52 6.35 26.09
CA VAL A 324 4.38 4.97 26.58
C VAL A 324 5.67 4.43 27.22
N GLU A 325 6.52 5.33 27.73
CA GLU A 325 7.79 5.00 28.39
C GLU A 325 7.63 4.05 29.58
N ASN A 326 6.52 4.16 30.31
CA ASN A 326 6.26 3.31 31.47
C ASN A 326 5.84 1.88 31.10
N ALA A 327 5.44 1.66 29.85
CA ALA A 327 4.91 0.37 29.38
C ALA A 327 5.94 -0.45 28.59
N ILE A 328 6.94 0.20 28.00
CA ILE A 328 7.85 -0.42 27.03
C ILE A 328 9.31 -0.30 27.47
N THR A 329 9.96 -1.45 27.65
CA THR A 329 11.42 -1.54 27.82
C THR A 329 12.07 -1.93 26.49
N CYS A 330 13.05 -1.15 26.02
CA CYS A 330 13.69 -1.36 24.72
C CYS A 330 15.11 -1.95 24.84
N PHE A 331 15.41 -2.98 24.05
CA PHE A 331 16.74 -3.59 23.88
C PHE A 331 17.22 -3.53 22.43
N ASN A 332 18.54 -3.67 22.25
CA ASN A 332 19.19 -3.79 20.94
C ASN A 332 20.16 -4.98 20.97
N GLU A 333 19.60 -6.19 20.94
CA GLU A 333 20.33 -7.44 21.11
C GLU A 333 19.92 -8.45 20.02
N ASP A 334 20.74 -9.50 19.86
CA ASP A 334 20.29 -10.72 19.18
C ASP A 334 19.13 -11.35 19.97
N VAL A 335 17.99 -11.54 19.32
CA VAL A 335 16.75 -12.00 19.98
C VAL A 335 16.90 -13.39 20.59
N SER A 336 17.70 -14.27 19.99
CA SER A 336 17.94 -15.62 20.54
C SER A 336 18.71 -15.53 21.87
N SER A 337 19.67 -14.61 21.97
CA SER A 337 20.44 -14.35 23.18
C SER A 337 19.57 -13.69 24.26
N LEU A 338 18.69 -12.77 23.88
CA LEU A 338 17.72 -12.16 24.78
C LEU A 338 16.74 -13.20 25.35
N LEU A 339 16.18 -14.07 24.50
CA LEU A 339 15.26 -15.14 24.93
C LEU A 339 15.92 -16.08 25.96
N ARG A 340 17.16 -16.53 25.71
CA ARG A 340 17.91 -17.38 26.66
C ARG A 340 18.05 -16.75 28.05
N ARG A 341 18.12 -15.43 28.12
CA ARG A 341 18.18 -14.68 29.38
C ARG A 341 16.80 -14.46 30.01
N LEU A 342 15.78 -14.17 29.21
CA LEU A 342 14.43 -13.86 29.72
C LEU A 342 13.63 -15.10 30.17
N LEU A 343 13.72 -16.21 29.43
CA LEU A 343 12.89 -17.40 29.69
C LEU A 343 13.07 -17.98 31.09
N PRO A 344 14.29 -18.04 31.69
CA PRO A 344 14.47 -18.51 33.07
C PRO A 344 14.05 -17.50 34.15
N GLU A 345 14.09 -16.20 33.84
CA GLU A 345 13.98 -15.12 34.83
C GLU A 345 12.60 -14.48 34.88
N THR A 346 11.74 -14.73 33.89
CA THR A 346 10.48 -14.00 33.70
C THR A 346 9.32 -14.92 33.39
N ASN A 347 8.11 -14.52 33.79
CA ASN A 347 6.86 -15.17 33.39
C ASN A 347 6.38 -14.63 32.04
N LEU A 348 7.19 -14.84 31.00
CA LEU A 348 6.87 -14.41 29.63
C LEU A 348 5.61 -15.15 29.15
N LYS A 349 4.59 -14.41 28.67
CA LYS A 349 3.33 -15.01 28.20
C LYS A 349 3.15 -14.99 26.69
N ALA A 350 3.80 -14.05 26.01
CA ALA A 350 3.75 -14.00 24.57
C ALA A 350 5.03 -13.47 23.94
N VAL A 351 5.31 -13.96 22.73
CA VAL A 351 6.35 -13.44 21.85
C VAL A 351 5.78 -13.06 20.49
N ILE A 352 6.29 -11.98 19.90
CA ILE A 352 5.99 -11.53 18.54
C ILE A 352 7.29 -11.59 17.72
N PHE A 353 7.28 -12.33 16.61
CA PHE A 353 8.36 -12.34 15.63
C PHE A 353 7.83 -11.88 14.27
N SER A 354 8.08 -10.61 13.94
CA SER A 354 7.76 -9.99 12.65
C SER A 354 8.97 -10.03 11.70
N LEU A 355 9.61 -11.22 11.59
CA LEU A 355 10.75 -11.46 10.72
C LEU A 355 10.50 -12.65 9.77
N PRO A 356 9.63 -12.51 8.74
CA PRO A 356 9.10 -13.61 7.94
C PRO A 356 10.06 -14.68 7.39
N GLU A 357 11.32 -14.31 7.15
CA GLU A 357 12.34 -15.25 6.66
C GLU A 357 12.91 -16.14 7.79
N LEU A 358 12.88 -15.69 9.05
CA LEU A 358 13.56 -16.33 10.17
C LEU A 358 12.67 -16.60 11.40
N SER A 359 11.44 -16.07 11.47
CA SER A 359 10.55 -16.22 12.64
C SER A 359 10.39 -17.67 13.11
N ILE A 360 10.28 -18.62 12.16
CA ILE A 360 10.18 -20.05 12.49
C ILE A 360 11.48 -20.57 13.11
N ASN A 361 12.65 -20.17 12.60
CA ASN A 361 13.93 -20.61 13.16
C ASN A 361 14.16 -20.08 14.57
N LEU A 362 13.65 -18.88 14.88
CA LEU A 362 13.74 -18.28 16.22
C LEU A 362 12.99 -19.09 17.28
N LEU A 363 12.02 -19.92 16.87
CA LEU A 363 11.33 -20.84 17.77
C LEU A 363 12.29 -21.84 18.45
N GLN A 364 13.44 -22.13 17.85
CA GLN A 364 14.44 -23.03 18.44
C GLN A 364 14.94 -22.55 19.80
N ALA A 365 14.96 -21.23 20.04
CA ALA A 365 15.36 -20.65 21.33
C ALA A 365 14.33 -20.89 22.44
N MET A 366 13.12 -21.37 22.09
CA MET A 366 12.00 -21.62 23.00
C MET A 366 11.67 -23.12 23.13
N LYS A 367 12.54 -24.02 22.64
CA LYS A 367 12.35 -25.47 22.80
C LYS A 367 12.22 -25.84 24.27
N GLY A 368 11.22 -26.68 24.58
CA GLY A 368 10.95 -27.14 25.95
C GLY A 368 10.42 -26.06 26.89
N VAL A 369 10.05 -24.87 26.38
CA VAL A 369 9.39 -23.83 27.18
C VAL A 369 7.90 -23.81 26.83
N PRO A 370 7.04 -24.34 27.70
CA PRO A 370 5.62 -24.37 27.42
C PRO A 370 4.92 -23.08 27.86
N ASP A 371 3.62 -22.99 27.61
CA ASP A 371 2.73 -21.90 28.06
C ASP A 371 3.07 -20.48 27.54
N ILE A 372 3.74 -20.38 26.39
CA ILE A 372 4.00 -19.11 25.70
C ILE A 372 3.25 -19.05 24.36
N TYR A 373 2.45 -18.00 24.17
CA TYR A 373 1.87 -17.70 22.87
C TYR A 373 2.93 -17.13 21.92
N CYS A 374 3.04 -17.69 20.73
CA CYS A 374 3.96 -17.24 19.70
C CYS A 374 3.16 -16.68 18.52
N PHE A 375 3.37 -15.40 18.21
CA PHE A 375 2.78 -14.73 17.06
C PHE A 375 3.86 -14.48 16.01
N LEU A 376 3.79 -15.19 14.90
CA LEU A 376 4.86 -15.24 13.92
C LEU A 376 4.34 -14.71 12.58
N GLU A 377 5.02 -13.74 11.99
CA GLU A 377 4.91 -13.53 10.56
C GLU A 377 5.89 -14.47 9.87
N CYS A 378 5.45 -15.16 8.81
CA CYS A 378 6.20 -16.21 8.13
C CYS A 378 5.99 -16.13 6.61
N PHE A 379 7.04 -16.43 5.84
CA PHE A 379 6.87 -16.74 4.42
C PHE A 379 6.67 -18.23 4.17
N THR A 380 5.87 -18.55 3.15
CA THR A 380 5.80 -19.88 2.54
C THR A 380 5.84 -19.76 1.02
N ARG A 381 6.39 -20.80 0.38
CA ARG A 381 6.32 -21.00 -1.08
C ARG A 381 5.34 -22.11 -1.47
N ALA A 382 4.76 -22.80 -0.49
CA ALA A 382 3.70 -23.77 -0.75
C ALA A 382 2.48 -23.05 -1.34
N PRO A 383 1.73 -23.70 -2.26
CA PRO A 383 0.44 -23.19 -2.71
C PRO A 383 -0.50 -22.88 -1.55
N PRO A 384 -1.43 -21.91 -1.67
CA PRO A 384 -2.29 -21.50 -0.55
C PRO A 384 -3.06 -22.65 0.13
N HIS A 385 -3.49 -23.66 -0.63
CA HIS A 385 -4.20 -24.83 -0.08
C HIS A 385 -3.29 -25.78 0.72
N LEU A 386 -1.97 -25.65 0.62
CA LEU A 386 -0.97 -26.44 1.36
C LEU A 386 -0.23 -25.61 2.43
N ALA A 387 -0.46 -24.30 2.49
CA ALA A 387 0.26 -23.38 3.38
C ALA A 387 0.13 -23.76 4.85
N TYR A 388 -1.05 -24.21 5.29
CA TYR A 388 -1.27 -24.66 6.66
C TYR A 388 -0.33 -25.81 7.05
N TYR A 389 -0.25 -26.84 6.19
CA TYR A 389 0.56 -28.04 6.46
C TYR A 389 2.06 -27.73 6.43
N ASP A 390 2.51 -26.91 5.47
CA ASP A 390 3.91 -26.46 5.41
C ASP A 390 4.32 -25.72 6.69
N LEU A 391 3.49 -24.76 7.13
CA LEU A 391 3.78 -23.97 8.31
C LEU A 391 3.71 -24.80 9.60
N LEU A 392 2.73 -25.71 9.71
CA LEU A 392 2.62 -26.65 10.83
C LEU A 392 3.88 -27.51 10.94
N LEU A 393 4.35 -28.04 9.81
CA LEU A 393 5.52 -28.92 9.77
C LEU A 393 6.79 -28.18 10.17
N ARG A 394 7.06 -27.01 9.56
CA ARG A 394 8.27 -26.21 9.84
C ARG A 394 8.29 -25.64 11.26
N CYS A 395 7.15 -25.21 11.79
CA CYS A 395 7.05 -24.79 13.20
C CYS A 395 7.32 -25.97 14.14
N SER A 396 6.74 -27.13 13.84
CA SER A 396 6.93 -28.35 14.64
C SER A 396 8.38 -28.83 14.62
N GLU A 397 9.04 -28.80 13.47
CA GLU A 397 10.47 -29.12 13.38
C GLU A 397 11.33 -28.17 14.23
N SER A 398 10.95 -26.89 14.30
CA SER A 398 11.68 -25.87 15.04
C SER A 398 11.42 -25.87 16.54
N LEU A 399 10.27 -26.40 16.99
CA LEU A 399 9.87 -26.43 18.41
C LEU A 399 10.03 -27.79 19.08
N LEU A 400 9.84 -28.89 18.35
CA LEU A 400 9.82 -30.23 18.92
C LEU A 400 11.22 -30.85 19.00
N ASP A 401 11.32 -31.90 19.83
CA ASP A 401 12.54 -32.68 20.03
C ASP A 401 12.92 -33.53 18.81
N THR A 402 14.22 -33.75 18.65
CA THR A 402 14.84 -34.38 17.47
C THR A 402 14.29 -35.77 17.13
N LYS A 403 13.87 -36.57 18.11
CA LYS A 403 13.31 -37.92 17.87
C LYS A 403 11.98 -37.89 17.12
N VAL A 404 11.14 -36.89 17.36
CA VAL A 404 9.87 -36.68 16.63
C VAL A 404 10.17 -36.09 15.24
N CYS A 405 11.21 -35.25 15.15
CA CYS A 405 11.64 -34.61 13.91
C CYS A 405 12.23 -35.58 12.86
N THR A 406 12.83 -36.71 13.23
CA THR A 406 13.39 -37.66 12.26
C THR A 406 12.33 -38.21 11.30
N GLY A 407 11.10 -38.47 11.80
CA GLY A 407 9.97 -38.88 10.95
C GLY A 407 9.40 -37.75 10.08
N ILE A 408 9.42 -36.52 10.61
CA ILE A 408 9.04 -35.30 9.88
C ILE A 408 9.99 -35.02 8.71
N GLN A 409 11.31 -35.13 8.94
CA GLN A 409 12.36 -34.88 7.94
C GLN A 409 12.33 -35.87 6.78
N GLN A 410 11.95 -37.12 7.02
CA GLN A 410 11.76 -38.09 5.94
C GLN A 410 10.51 -37.77 5.09
N ALA A 411 9.48 -37.18 5.68
CA ALA A 411 8.23 -36.78 5.01
C ALA A 411 8.34 -35.43 4.26
N LEU A 412 9.31 -34.58 4.62
CA LEU A 412 9.51 -33.21 4.11
C LEU A 412 9.84 -33.08 2.61
N SER A 413 10.03 -34.19 1.88
CA SER A 413 10.37 -34.13 0.45
C SER A 413 9.21 -33.72 -0.46
N ASP A 414 7.97 -33.88 0.01
CA ASP A 414 6.76 -33.59 -0.78
C ASP A 414 5.59 -33.18 0.15
N ILE A 415 5.25 -31.89 0.16
CA ILE A 415 4.23 -31.36 1.06
C ILE A 415 2.82 -31.85 0.73
N GLU A 416 2.56 -32.29 -0.51
CA GLU A 416 1.28 -32.89 -0.89
C GLU A 416 1.09 -34.22 -0.15
N LYS A 417 2.12 -35.06 -0.11
CA LYS A 417 2.11 -36.32 0.65
C LYS A 417 1.98 -36.10 2.15
N VAL A 418 2.58 -35.02 2.68
CA VAL A 418 2.40 -34.65 4.09
C VAL A 418 0.94 -34.27 4.36
N ALA A 419 0.32 -33.48 3.48
CA ALA A 419 -1.07 -33.08 3.63
C ALA A 419 -2.05 -34.27 3.57
N GLU A 420 -1.69 -35.33 2.83
CA GLU A 420 -2.44 -36.60 2.78
C GLU A 420 -2.23 -37.49 4.02
N ASN A 421 -1.15 -37.30 4.78
CA ASN A 421 -0.82 -38.10 5.96
C ASN A 421 -1.57 -37.61 7.20
N LYS A 422 -2.84 -37.99 7.32
CA LYS A 422 -3.72 -37.60 8.43
C LYS A 422 -3.17 -37.95 9.81
N GLU A 423 -2.54 -39.12 9.97
CA GLU A 423 -2.00 -39.56 11.27
C GLU A 423 -0.87 -38.64 11.76
N LEU A 424 0.03 -38.25 10.84
CA LEU A 424 1.09 -37.29 11.15
C LEU A 424 0.50 -35.93 11.53
N ILE A 425 -0.45 -35.42 10.75
CA ILE A 425 -1.07 -34.12 11.03
C ILE A 425 -1.80 -34.11 12.38
N ASP A 426 -2.60 -35.14 12.67
CA ASP A 426 -3.29 -35.26 13.95
C ASP A 426 -2.30 -35.32 15.13
N LEU A 427 -1.15 -35.99 14.95
CA LEU A 427 -0.08 -36.05 15.93
C LEU A 427 0.60 -34.69 16.15
N LEU A 428 0.87 -33.94 15.09
CA LEU A 428 1.48 -32.61 15.17
C LEU A 428 0.52 -31.60 15.82
N ILE A 429 -0.74 -31.55 15.38
CA ILE A 429 -1.76 -30.66 15.96
C ILE A 429 -1.94 -30.96 17.44
N ALA A 430 -1.87 -32.23 17.83
CA ALA A 430 -1.96 -32.64 19.23
C ALA A 430 -0.88 -32.03 20.14
N CYS A 431 0.27 -31.57 19.62
CA CYS A 431 1.33 -30.89 20.38
C CYS A 431 0.98 -29.44 20.74
N TYR A 432 -0.04 -28.86 20.12
CA TYR A 432 -0.41 -27.46 20.31
C TYR A 432 -1.75 -27.34 21.03
N GLU A 433 -1.85 -26.37 21.93
CA GLU A 433 -3.13 -25.90 22.46
C GLU A 433 -3.85 -25.04 21.41
N THR A 434 -3.07 -24.29 20.63
CA THR A 434 -3.54 -23.44 19.54
C THR A 434 -2.54 -23.50 18.40
N PHE A 435 -3.03 -23.65 17.17
CA PHE A 435 -2.23 -23.51 15.95
C PHE A 435 -3.11 -22.93 14.85
N GLU A 436 -3.01 -21.62 14.63
CA GLU A 436 -3.80 -20.87 13.67
C GLU A 436 -2.90 -20.32 12.56
N VAL A 437 -3.40 -20.35 11.32
CA VAL A 437 -2.71 -19.79 10.16
C VAL A 437 -3.64 -18.82 9.46
N LYS A 438 -3.21 -17.56 9.33
CA LYS A 438 -3.96 -16.48 8.67
C LYS A 438 -3.14 -15.93 7.52
N GLU A 439 -3.71 -15.86 6.33
CA GLU A 439 -3.06 -15.18 5.20
C GLU A 439 -2.97 -13.68 5.47
N ILE A 440 -1.77 -13.11 5.28
CA ILE A 440 -1.55 -11.66 5.35
C ILE A 440 -1.62 -11.08 3.94
N ARG A 441 -0.82 -11.62 3.01
CA ARG A 441 -0.75 -11.17 1.61
C ARG A 441 0.05 -12.12 0.73
N THR A 442 -0.16 -11.99 -0.58
CA THR A 442 0.81 -12.43 -1.59
C THR A 442 1.96 -11.41 -1.69
N VAL A 443 3.21 -11.91 -1.72
CA VAL A 443 4.43 -11.09 -1.78
C VAL A 443 4.96 -11.01 -3.22
N SER A 444 5.03 -12.16 -3.89
CA SER A 444 5.39 -12.30 -5.29
C SER A 444 4.79 -13.61 -5.82
N THR A 445 5.01 -13.90 -7.11
CA THR A 445 4.69 -15.22 -7.68
C THR A 445 5.30 -16.32 -6.79
N ASN A 446 4.46 -17.23 -6.31
CA ASN A 446 4.82 -18.35 -5.43
C ASN A 446 5.51 -17.97 -4.11
N LYS A 447 5.29 -16.76 -3.58
CA LYS A 447 5.72 -16.37 -2.24
C LYS A 447 4.59 -15.67 -1.51
N PHE A 448 4.17 -16.28 -0.42
CA PHE A 448 3.03 -15.84 0.39
C PHE A 448 3.50 -15.50 1.80
N MET A 449 2.83 -14.54 2.43
CA MET A 449 3.06 -14.13 3.81
C MET A 449 1.86 -14.51 4.65
N TYR A 450 2.10 -15.22 5.75
CA TYR A 450 1.10 -15.68 6.69
C TYR A 450 1.47 -15.25 8.10
N ARG A 451 0.46 -15.10 8.96
CA ARG A 451 0.61 -15.09 10.40
C ARG A 451 0.35 -16.50 10.92
N VAL A 452 1.27 -17.03 11.73
CA VAL A 452 1.06 -18.23 12.55
C VAL A 452 0.90 -17.79 13.99
N THR A 453 -0.21 -18.17 14.62
CA THR A 453 -0.38 -18.08 16.08
C THR A 453 -0.29 -19.48 16.64
N LEU A 454 0.64 -19.73 17.56
CA LEU A 454 0.77 -21.04 18.19
C LEU A 454 1.01 -20.96 19.70
N LYS A 455 0.61 -22.00 20.42
CA LYS A 455 0.95 -22.24 21.82
C LYS A 455 1.15 -23.72 22.05
N ILE A 456 2.30 -24.10 22.62
CA ILE A 456 2.62 -25.50 22.92
C ILE A 456 1.77 -25.98 24.10
N ASN A 457 1.25 -27.20 23.99
CA ASN A 457 0.49 -27.84 25.06
C ASN A 457 1.42 -28.51 26.09
N GLU A 458 1.41 -28.02 27.34
CA GLU A 458 2.15 -28.58 28.49
C GLU A 458 1.93 -30.08 28.70
N GLN A 459 0.73 -30.60 28.40
CA GLN A 459 0.32 -31.93 28.87
C GLN A 459 0.72 -33.11 27.95
N LYS A 460 1.51 -32.88 26.89
CA LYS A 460 1.84 -33.95 25.92
C LYS A 460 3.31 -34.20 25.62
N GLU A 461 4.23 -33.37 26.11
CA GLU A 461 5.65 -33.76 26.11
C GLU A 461 5.91 -35.02 26.96
N THR A 462 4.99 -35.40 27.85
CA THR A 462 5.23 -36.53 28.78
C THR A 462 4.41 -37.82 28.49
N VAL A 463 3.36 -37.84 27.64
CA VAL A 463 2.38 -38.97 27.70
C VAL A 463 2.10 -39.79 26.40
N LYS A 464 2.29 -39.33 25.16
CA LYS A 464 1.68 -40.07 24.02
C LYS A 464 2.48 -40.36 22.75
N VAL A 465 3.61 -39.70 22.46
CA VAL A 465 4.35 -39.97 21.20
C VAL A 465 5.32 -41.17 21.31
N LEU A 466 5.64 -41.66 22.52
CA LEU A 466 6.59 -42.77 22.71
C LEU A 466 5.95 -44.07 23.23
N LYS A 467 4.62 -44.21 23.20
CA LYS A 467 3.92 -45.46 23.53
C LYS A 467 3.21 -46.14 22.34
N LYS A 468 3.44 -45.70 21.11
CA LYS A 468 3.02 -46.43 19.91
C LYS A 468 4.03 -46.30 18.79
#